data_AF-A0A822Z970-F1
#
_entry.id   AF-A0A822Z970-F1
#
_cell.length_a   1.000
_cell.length_b   1.000
_cell.length_c   1.000
_cell.angle_alpha   90.00
_cell.angle_beta   90.00
_cell.angle_gamma   90.00
#
_symmetry.space_group_name_H-M   'P 1'
#
loop_
_entity.id
_entity.type
_entity.pdbx_description
1 polymer ?
#
loop_
_entity_poly.entity_id
_entity_poly.type
_entity_poly.pdbx_seq_one_letter_code
_entity_poly.pdbx_strand_id
1 'polypeptide(L)'
;MTVLVFPPIQCQCELPESYEAYRKQQHRWHSGPMQLFRLCFPDIIRAKVSVWKKVNLIFLFFLLRKLVLPFYSFTLFCVILPMTMFVPEAELPAWVVCYIPATMSFLNILPAPRSFPFIVPYLLFENTMSVTKFNAMISGLFQLGSAYEWVVTKKLGRSSEGDLLSLAEKESKQQRGVSVPNLDAIEDESKQHAKKKKMHNRIYKKELALAFLLLTASARSLLSAQGIHFYFLLFQGVSFLLVGLDLIGEQVD
;
A
#
# COMPACT_ATOMS: atom_id res chain seq x y z
N MET A 1 -15.44 21.18 -13.96
CA MET A 1 -14.51 21.74 -12.95
C MET A 1 -13.17 21.10 -13.26
N THR A 2 -12.52 21.70 -14.25
CA THR A 2 -11.24 21.27 -14.79
C THR A 2 -10.22 21.96 -13.90
N VAL A 3 -9.60 21.22 -13.00
CA VAL A 3 -8.41 21.74 -12.32
C VAL A 3 -7.34 21.81 -13.40
N LEU A 4 -7.12 23.00 -13.94
CA LEU A 4 -5.95 23.34 -14.73
C LEU A 4 -4.73 23.13 -13.83
N VAL A 5 -4.15 21.94 -13.89
CA VAL A 5 -2.76 21.74 -13.49
C VAL A 5 -1.97 22.51 -14.53
N PHE A 6 -1.43 23.67 -14.15
CA PHE A 6 -0.54 24.46 -15.01
C PHE A 6 0.62 23.56 -15.46
N PRO A 7 0.72 23.21 -16.76
CA PRO A 7 1.73 22.29 -17.26
C PRO A 7 3.21 22.71 -17.08
N PRO A 8 3.60 24.00 -16.98
CA PRO A 8 5.03 24.34 -16.99
C PRO A 8 5.74 24.21 -15.63
N ILE A 9 5.02 23.99 -14.52
CA ILE A 9 5.65 23.85 -13.20
C ILE A 9 5.83 22.37 -12.89
N GLN A 10 7.02 21.85 -13.20
CA GLN A 10 7.42 20.51 -12.79
C GLN A 10 8.10 20.59 -11.42
N CYS A 11 7.40 20.15 -10.38
CA CYS A 11 8.01 19.90 -9.08
C CYS A 11 8.61 18.48 -9.10
N GLN A 12 9.89 18.35 -8.72
CA GLN A 12 10.48 17.03 -8.47
C GLN A 12 9.72 16.39 -7.29
N CYS A 13 9.01 15.29 -7.55
CA CYS A 13 8.33 14.52 -6.51
C CYS A 13 9.25 13.37 -6.09
N GLU A 14 9.62 13.35 -4.82
CA GLU A 14 10.28 12.19 -4.22
C GLU A 14 9.25 11.04 -4.14
N LEU A 15 9.57 9.92 -4.78
CA LEU A 15 8.85 8.68 -4.57
C LEU A 15 9.19 8.14 -3.17
N PRO A 16 8.26 7.44 -2.51
CA PRO A 16 8.56 6.80 -1.24
C PRO A 16 9.74 5.83 -1.41
N GLU A 17 10.78 6.03 -0.58
CA GLU A 17 12.03 5.28 -0.64
C GLU A 17 11.87 3.80 -0.26
N SER A 18 10.83 3.48 0.51
CA SER A 18 10.55 2.13 0.97
C SER A 18 9.12 1.69 0.68
N TYR A 19 8.94 0.37 0.54
CA TYR A 19 7.61 -0.24 0.41
C TYR A 19 6.69 0.11 1.59
N GLU A 20 7.24 0.20 2.81
CA GLU A 20 6.47 0.60 3.99
C GLU A 20 5.92 2.03 3.87
N ALA A 21 6.75 2.97 3.43
CA ALA A 21 6.34 4.35 3.22
C ALA A 21 5.23 4.43 2.16
N TYR A 22 5.38 3.68 1.06
CA TYR A 22 4.36 3.57 0.03
C TYR A 22 3.05 2.98 0.56
N ARG A 23 3.11 1.90 1.36
CA ARG A 23 1.93 1.25 1.93
C ARG A 23 1.18 2.17 2.89
N LYS A 24 1.89 2.89 3.76
CA LYS A 24 1.30 3.92 4.65
C LYS A 24 0.67 5.05 3.84
N GLN A 25 1.31 5.50 2.77
CA GLN A 25 0.78 6.51 1.87
C GLN A 25 -0.51 6.03 1.19
N GLN A 26 -0.53 4.81 0.64
CA GLN A 26 -1.74 4.23 0.06
C GLN A 26 -2.86 4.08 1.10
N HIS A 27 -2.52 3.64 2.31
CA HIS A 27 -3.50 3.56 3.39
C HIS A 27 -4.18 4.92 3.62
N ARG A 28 -3.40 6.00 3.75
CA ARG A 28 -3.93 7.37 3.91
C ARG A 28 -4.76 7.84 2.73
N TRP A 29 -4.29 7.57 1.51
CA TRP A 29 -4.97 7.97 0.28
C TRP A 29 -6.31 7.28 0.06
N HIS A 30 -6.55 6.16 0.73
CA HIS A 30 -7.80 5.43 0.70
C HIS A 30 -8.66 5.68 1.95
N SER A 31 -8.09 5.68 3.16
CA SER A 31 -8.83 5.93 4.40
C SER A 31 -9.30 7.39 4.53
N GLY A 32 -8.45 8.36 4.16
CA GLY A 32 -8.73 9.79 4.28
C GLY A 32 -9.99 10.23 3.52
N PRO A 33 -10.13 9.87 2.23
CA PRO A 33 -11.37 10.15 1.49
C PRO A 33 -12.60 9.48 2.10
N MET A 34 -12.50 8.28 2.67
CA MET A 34 -13.65 7.63 3.32
C MET A 34 -14.06 8.34 4.61
N GLN A 35 -13.09 8.84 5.39
CA GLN A 35 -13.37 9.68 6.54
C GLN A 35 -13.99 11.03 6.13
N LEU A 36 -13.43 11.68 5.09
CA LEU A 36 -13.97 12.93 4.55
C LEU A 36 -15.39 12.74 4.01
N PHE A 37 -15.65 11.61 3.34
CA PHE A 37 -17.00 11.26 2.89
C PHE A 37 -17.96 11.29 4.06
N ARG A 38 -17.68 10.59 5.16
CA ARG A 38 -18.58 10.56 6.33
C ARG A 38 -18.80 11.93 6.97
N LEU A 39 -17.73 12.70 7.16
CA LEU A 39 -17.80 14.01 7.82
C LEU A 39 -18.54 15.03 6.97
N CYS A 40 -18.22 15.11 5.67
CA CYS A 40 -18.75 16.13 4.78
C CYS A 40 -20.01 15.70 4.03
N PHE A 41 -20.47 14.44 4.12
CA PHE A 41 -21.68 13.98 3.45
C PHE A 41 -22.92 14.87 3.70
N PRO A 42 -23.30 15.20 4.96
CA PRO A 42 -24.45 16.07 5.20
C PRO A 42 -24.23 17.47 4.63
N ASP A 43 -23.00 17.99 4.69
CA ASP A 43 -22.66 19.32 4.17
C ASP A 43 -22.72 19.35 2.64
N ILE A 44 -22.27 18.30 1.95
CA ILE A 44 -22.38 18.16 0.49
C ILE A 44 -23.84 18.16 0.05
N ILE A 45 -24.72 17.48 0.80
CA ILE A 45 -26.16 17.46 0.51
C ILE A 45 -26.77 18.84 0.71
N ARG A 46 -26.40 19.55 1.79
CA ARG A 46 -26.92 20.89 2.14
C ARG A 46 -26.31 22.02 1.30
N ALA A 47 -25.15 21.81 0.69
CA ALA A 47 -24.44 22.84 -0.06
C ALA A 47 -25.27 23.37 -1.25
N LYS A 48 -25.18 24.67 -1.51
CA LYS A 48 -25.82 25.33 -2.67
C LYS A 48 -25.01 25.12 -3.95
N VAL A 49 -24.83 23.87 -4.34
CA VAL A 49 -24.10 23.46 -5.56
C VAL A 49 -25.06 22.71 -6.48
N SER A 50 -24.88 22.82 -7.80
CA SER A 50 -25.66 22.09 -8.80
C SER A 50 -25.72 20.59 -8.49
N VAL A 51 -26.91 19.98 -8.62
CA VAL A 51 -27.15 18.56 -8.33
C VAL A 51 -26.17 17.64 -9.07
N TRP A 52 -25.86 17.92 -10.33
CA TRP A 52 -24.88 17.15 -11.11
C TRP A 52 -23.48 17.10 -10.50
N LYS A 53 -23.01 18.20 -9.90
CA LYS A 53 -21.71 18.23 -9.21
C LYS A 53 -21.77 17.42 -7.90
N LYS A 54 -22.89 17.45 -7.18
CA LYS A 54 -23.10 16.61 -5.99
C LYS A 54 -23.08 15.13 -6.35
N VAL A 55 -23.81 14.75 -7.39
CA VAL A 55 -23.85 13.37 -7.90
C VAL A 55 -22.46 12.93 -8.34
N ASN A 56 -21.74 13.75 -9.12
CA ASN A 56 -20.36 13.42 -9.53
C ASN A 56 -19.44 13.23 -8.31
N LEU A 57 -19.47 14.14 -7.33
CA LEU A 57 -18.63 14.04 -6.15
C LEU A 57 -18.98 12.80 -5.28
N ILE A 58 -20.26 12.55 -5.03
CA ILE A 58 -20.69 11.42 -4.20
C ILE A 58 -20.49 10.09 -4.93
N PHE A 59 -21.04 9.96 -6.14
CA PHE A 59 -21.02 8.68 -6.87
C PHE A 59 -19.68 8.41 -7.54
N LEU A 60 -19.16 9.32 -8.37
CA LEU A 60 -17.96 9.01 -9.15
C LEU A 60 -16.69 9.07 -8.30
N PHE A 61 -16.58 10.06 -7.40
CA PHE A 61 -15.36 10.23 -6.60
C PHE A 61 -15.35 9.37 -5.33
N PHE A 62 -16.36 9.47 -4.46
CA PHE A 62 -16.35 8.69 -3.21
C PHE A 62 -16.78 7.24 -3.42
N LEU A 63 -17.94 7.00 -4.03
CA LEU A 63 -18.50 5.65 -4.15
C LEU A 63 -17.70 4.79 -5.15
N LEU A 64 -17.66 5.18 -6.42
CA LEU A 64 -17.05 4.37 -7.47
C LEU A 64 -15.53 4.26 -7.26
N ARG A 65 -14.84 5.41 -7.18
CA ARG A 65 -13.37 5.44 -7.17
C ARG A 65 -12.74 5.00 -5.86
N LYS A 66 -13.33 5.37 -4.71
CA LYS A 66 -12.71 5.15 -3.41
C LYS A 66 -13.30 3.99 -2.62
N LEU A 67 -14.51 3.53 -2.95
CA LEU A 67 -15.15 2.38 -2.31
C LEU A 67 -15.23 1.15 -3.24
N VAL A 68 -15.94 1.25 -4.36
CA VAL A 68 -16.23 0.12 -5.25
C VAL A 68 -14.98 -0.43 -5.92
N LEU A 69 -14.10 0.42 -6.45
CA LEU A 69 -12.88 -0.01 -7.12
C LEU A 69 -11.93 -0.81 -6.19
N PRO A 70 -11.55 -0.32 -5.00
CA PRO A 70 -10.77 -1.11 -4.05
C PRO A 70 -11.46 -2.39 -3.56
N PHE A 71 -12.78 -2.35 -3.35
CA PHE A 71 -13.58 -3.51 -2.97
C PHE A 71 -13.55 -4.57 -4.07
N TYR A 72 -13.87 -4.19 -5.30
CA TYR A 72 -13.89 -5.05 -6.47
C TYR A 72 -12.54 -5.74 -6.69
N SER A 73 -11.44 -4.98 -6.69
CA SER A 73 -10.10 -5.54 -6.88
C SER A 73 -9.76 -6.57 -5.80
N PHE A 74 -9.97 -6.24 -4.52
CA PHE A 74 -9.69 -7.17 -3.42
C PHE A 74 -10.55 -8.44 -3.52
N THR A 75 -11.86 -8.29 -3.70
CA THR A 75 -12.78 -9.44 -3.78
C THR A 75 -12.46 -10.32 -4.98
N LEU A 76 -12.20 -9.75 -6.15
CA LEU A 76 -11.91 -10.53 -7.36
C LEU A 76 -10.60 -11.31 -7.22
N PHE A 77 -9.51 -10.65 -6.85
CA PHE A 77 -8.18 -11.27 -6.87
C PHE A 77 -7.85 -12.08 -5.62
N CYS A 78 -8.33 -11.67 -4.44
CA CYS A 78 -7.97 -12.31 -3.17
C CYS A 78 -9.03 -13.30 -2.65
N VAL A 79 -10.28 -13.23 -3.14
CA VAL A 79 -11.38 -14.10 -2.65
C VAL A 79 -11.93 -14.97 -3.76
N ILE A 80 -12.47 -14.36 -4.82
CA ILE A 80 -13.13 -15.09 -5.90
C ILE A 80 -12.12 -15.97 -6.64
N LEU A 81 -10.95 -15.44 -6.98
CA LEU A 81 -9.94 -16.17 -7.74
C LEU A 81 -9.49 -17.46 -7.04
N PRO A 82 -9.15 -17.48 -5.73
CA PRO A 82 -8.95 -18.75 -5.04
C PRO A 82 -10.20 -19.63 -4.94
N MET A 83 -11.38 -19.05 -4.71
CA MET A 83 -12.63 -19.82 -4.58
C MET A 83 -12.97 -20.61 -5.84
N THR A 84 -12.67 -20.07 -7.04
CA THR A 84 -12.88 -20.79 -8.31
C THR A 84 -12.08 -22.08 -8.42
N MET A 85 -10.98 -22.22 -7.66
CA MET A 85 -10.19 -23.45 -7.62
C MET A 85 -10.75 -24.49 -6.64
N PHE A 86 -11.52 -24.07 -5.64
CA PHE A 86 -12.16 -24.95 -4.66
C PHE A 86 -13.56 -25.37 -5.11
N VAL A 87 -14.25 -24.55 -5.90
CA VAL A 87 -15.59 -24.81 -6.44
C VAL A 87 -15.50 -24.81 -7.97
N PRO A 88 -15.21 -25.97 -8.59
CA PRO A 88 -15.03 -26.07 -10.04
C PRO A 88 -16.31 -25.83 -10.84
N GLU A 89 -17.50 -25.79 -10.22
CA GLU A 89 -18.76 -25.41 -10.90
C GLU A 89 -18.85 -23.90 -11.18
N ALA A 90 -17.99 -23.07 -10.58
CA ALA A 90 -17.93 -21.64 -10.82
C ALA A 90 -16.87 -21.33 -11.89
N GLU A 91 -17.16 -21.64 -13.14
CA GLU A 91 -16.29 -21.26 -14.26
C GLU A 91 -16.23 -19.73 -14.38
N LEU A 92 -15.06 -19.16 -14.07
CA LEU A 92 -14.86 -17.73 -14.17
C LEU A 92 -14.15 -17.38 -15.47
N PRO A 93 -14.77 -16.60 -16.35
CA PRO A 93 -14.21 -16.34 -17.66
C PRO A 93 -12.87 -15.62 -17.58
N ALA A 94 -11.85 -16.19 -18.24
CA ALA A 94 -10.50 -15.62 -18.27
C ALA A 94 -10.44 -14.17 -18.78
N TRP A 95 -11.40 -13.74 -19.63
CA TRP A 95 -11.47 -12.37 -20.11
C TRP A 95 -11.72 -11.35 -18.99
N VAL A 96 -12.48 -11.71 -17.95
CA VAL A 96 -12.77 -10.79 -16.83
C VAL A 96 -11.52 -10.59 -15.97
N VAL A 97 -10.81 -11.68 -15.68
CA VAL A 97 -9.66 -11.66 -14.76
C VAL A 97 -8.40 -11.14 -15.44
N CYS A 98 -8.16 -11.49 -16.69
CA CYS A 98 -6.94 -11.12 -17.39
C CYS A 98 -7.13 -9.89 -18.29
N TYR A 99 -8.22 -9.78 -19.05
CA TYR A 99 -8.34 -8.68 -20.03
C TYR A 99 -8.69 -7.36 -19.38
N ILE A 100 -9.61 -7.32 -18.41
CA ILE A 100 -9.97 -6.05 -17.74
C ILE A 100 -8.74 -5.38 -17.09
N PRO A 101 -7.92 -6.09 -16.28
CA PRO A 101 -6.74 -5.47 -15.68
C PRO A 101 -5.63 -5.19 -16.71
N ALA A 102 -5.45 -6.06 -17.71
CA ALA A 102 -4.48 -5.82 -18.78
C ALA A 102 -4.83 -4.59 -19.61
N THR A 103 -6.10 -4.40 -19.97
CA THR A 103 -6.58 -3.22 -20.69
C THR A 103 -6.42 -1.97 -19.83
N MET A 104 -6.77 -2.01 -18.53
CA MET A 104 -6.55 -0.88 -17.62
C MET A 104 -5.06 -0.49 -17.52
N SER A 105 -4.16 -1.47 -17.38
CA SER A 105 -2.72 -1.21 -17.35
C SER A 105 -2.19 -0.70 -18.68
N PHE A 106 -2.69 -1.21 -19.80
CA PHE A 106 -2.33 -0.71 -21.13
C PHE A 106 -2.76 0.75 -21.31
N LEU A 107 -3.99 1.10 -20.94
CA LEU A 107 -4.50 2.47 -21.00
C LEU A 107 -3.70 3.42 -20.09
N ASN A 108 -3.22 2.95 -18.94
CA ASN A 108 -2.37 3.73 -18.03
C ASN A 108 -0.96 4.00 -18.60
N ILE A 109 -0.52 3.24 -19.61
CA ILE A 109 0.83 3.34 -20.20
C ILE A 109 0.84 4.11 -21.51
N LEU A 110 -0.32 4.30 -22.16
CA LEU A 110 -0.44 5.17 -23.33
C LEU A 110 0.22 6.56 -23.15
N PRO A 111 0.12 7.22 -21.99
CA PRO A 111 0.80 8.51 -21.76
C PRO A 111 2.32 8.41 -21.58
N ALA A 112 2.87 7.23 -21.29
CA ALA A 112 4.27 7.00 -20.94
C ALA A 112 4.78 5.65 -21.47
N PRO A 113 5.02 5.48 -22.78
CA PRO A 113 5.30 4.19 -23.41
C PRO A 113 6.60 3.52 -22.92
N ARG A 114 7.51 4.25 -22.27
CA ARG A 114 8.76 3.71 -21.70
C ARG A 114 8.53 2.75 -20.51
N SER A 115 7.32 2.68 -19.93
CA SER A 115 7.01 1.81 -18.79
C SER A 115 6.45 0.43 -19.17
N PHE A 116 6.37 0.10 -20.45
CA PHE A 116 5.88 -1.19 -20.94
C PHE A 116 6.47 -2.44 -20.26
N PRO A 117 7.80 -2.58 -20.05
CA PRO A 117 8.36 -3.78 -19.40
C PRO A 117 7.91 -3.95 -17.94
N PHE A 118 7.37 -2.89 -17.32
CA PHE A 118 6.91 -2.90 -15.94
C PHE A 118 5.42 -3.22 -15.77
N ILE A 119 4.68 -3.55 -16.85
CA ILE A 119 3.24 -3.88 -16.80
C ILE A 119 2.93 -5.03 -15.83
N VAL A 120 3.64 -6.15 -15.99
CA VAL A 120 3.38 -7.35 -15.22
C VAL A 120 3.75 -7.14 -13.75
N PRO A 121 4.95 -6.63 -13.41
CA PRO A 121 5.26 -6.23 -12.03
C PRO A 121 4.26 -5.24 -11.44
N TYR A 122 3.83 -4.24 -12.23
CA TYR A 122 2.84 -3.25 -11.79
C TYR A 122 1.48 -3.88 -11.47
N LEU A 123 0.99 -4.80 -12.31
CA LEU A 123 -0.26 -5.54 -12.08
C LEU A 123 -0.20 -6.38 -10.80
N LEU A 124 0.86 -7.15 -10.61
CA LEU A 124 1.06 -7.99 -9.43
C LEU A 124 1.17 -7.14 -8.15
N PHE A 125 1.86 -6.01 -8.25
CA PHE A 125 1.99 -5.05 -7.17
C PHE A 125 0.65 -4.40 -6.82
N GLU A 126 -0.11 -3.92 -7.81
CA GLU A 126 -1.46 -3.37 -7.62
C GLU A 126 -2.42 -4.39 -6.98
N ASN A 127 -2.35 -5.65 -7.40
CA ASN A 127 -3.13 -6.74 -6.81
C ASN A 127 -2.74 -6.96 -5.34
N THR A 128 -1.46 -6.91 -5.01
CA THR A 128 -1.02 -7.05 -3.62
C THR A 128 -1.45 -5.85 -2.77
N MET A 129 -1.38 -4.65 -3.35
CA MET A 129 -1.83 -3.42 -2.71
C MET A 129 -3.34 -3.37 -2.51
N SER A 130 -4.13 -4.18 -3.21
CA SER A 130 -5.59 -4.26 -3.01
C SER A 130 -5.96 -4.56 -1.56
N VAL A 131 -5.19 -5.40 -0.85
CA VAL A 131 -5.41 -5.71 0.58
C VAL A 131 -5.24 -4.46 1.44
N THR A 132 -4.18 -3.70 1.20
CA THR A 132 -3.93 -2.46 1.93
C THR A 132 -5.01 -1.42 1.62
N LYS A 133 -5.38 -1.25 0.34
CA LYS A 133 -6.41 -0.31 -0.11
C LYS A 133 -7.79 -0.66 0.47
N PHE A 134 -8.14 -1.95 0.47
CA PHE A 134 -9.39 -2.45 1.05
C PHE A 134 -9.43 -2.26 2.56
N ASN A 135 -8.39 -2.69 3.28
CA ASN A 135 -8.31 -2.54 4.73
C ASN A 135 -8.36 -1.06 5.15
N ALA A 136 -7.70 -0.17 4.39
CA ALA A 136 -7.74 1.27 4.60
C ALA A 136 -9.14 1.87 4.36
N MET A 137 -9.81 1.42 3.30
CA MET A 137 -11.18 1.83 2.97
C MET A 137 -12.15 1.45 4.09
N ILE A 138 -12.11 0.19 4.56
CA ILE A 138 -12.94 -0.29 5.68
C ILE A 138 -12.61 0.49 6.96
N SER A 139 -11.32 0.69 7.26
CA SER A 139 -10.89 1.45 8.46
C SER A 139 -11.38 2.90 8.42
N GLY A 140 -11.34 3.56 7.25
CA GLY A 140 -11.84 4.94 7.09
C GLY A 140 -13.36 5.06 7.20
N LEU A 141 -14.10 4.02 6.79
CA LEU A 141 -15.56 3.98 6.89
C LEU A 141 -16.04 3.70 8.34
N PHE A 142 -15.36 2.83 9.08
CA PHE A 142 -15.81 2.37 10.40
C PHE A 142 -15.03 2.92 11.61
N GLN A 143 -14.08 3.84 11.42
CA GLN A 143 -13.26 4.40 12.51
C GLN A 143 -12.55 3.35 13.38
N LEU A 144 -12.11 2.22 12.81
CA LEU A 144 -11.18 1.36 13.53
C LEU A 144 -9.92 2.18 13.83
N GLY A 145 -9.46 2.19 15.08
CA GLY A 145 -8.55 3.19 15.69
C GLY A 145 -7.28 3.58 14.92
N SER A 146 -6.88 2.83 13.89
CA SER A 146 -5.83 3.20 12.92
C SER A 146 -6.17 4.40 12.03
N ALA A 147 -7.44 4.82 11.93
CA ALA A 147 -7.85 5.95 11.09
C ALA A 147 -7.44 7.34 11.64
N TYR A 148 -7.23 7.47 12.96
CA TYR A 148 -6.76 8.72 13.59
C TYR A 148 -5.24 8.77 13.77
N GLU A 149 -4.54 7.66 13.54
CA GLU A 149 -3.08 7.61 13.69
C GLU A 149 -2.39 8.18 12.45
N TRP A 150 -2.26 9.51 12.42
CA TRP A 150 -1.36 10.21 11.52
C TRP A 150 0.09 9.96 11.94
N VAL A 151 0.61 8.73 11.75
CA VAL A 151 2.05 8.45 11.88
C VAL A 151 2.77 9.15 10.74
N VAL A 152 3.12 10.43 10.91
CA VAL A 152 3.86 11.24 9.94
C VAL A 152 4.96 10.37 9.33
N THR A 153 4.87 10.12 8.02
CA THR A 153 5.98 9.50 7.30
C THR A 153 7.17 10.43 7.53
N LYS A 154 8.19 9.96 8.27
CA LYS A 154 9.39 10.74 8.51
C LYS A 154 9.92 11.17 7.14
N LYS A 155 9.83 12.46 6.82
CA LYS A 155 10.51 13.03 5.66
C LYS A 155 11.99 13.04 6.03
N LEU A 156 12.81 12.29 5.29
CA LEU A 156 14.24 12.14 5.56
C LEU A 156 15.08 13.39 5.22
N GLY A 157 14.45 14.54 4.98
CA GLY A 157 15.13 15.84 4.88
C GLY A 157 15.56 16.47 6.21
N ARG A 158 15.34 15.82 7.35
CA ARG A 158 15.86 16.27 8.66
C ARG A 158 16.89 15.26 9.19
N SER A 159 18.08 15.29 8.60
CA SER A 159 19.30 14.71 9.17
C SER A 159 19.77 15.45 10.44
N SER A 160 18.86 15.73 11.39
CA SER A 160 19.21 16.43 12.63
C SER A 160 18.61 15.78 13.89
N GLU A 161 18.14 14.53 13.84
CA GLU A 161 17.85 13.80 15.09
C GLU A 161 19.11 13.65 15.95
N GLY A 162 20.31 13.60 15.33
CA GLY A 162 21.59 13.67 16.05
C GLY A 162 21.88 15.02 16.70
N ASP A 163 21.41 16.12 16.13
CA ASP A 163 21.66 17.48 16.64
C ASP A 163 20.67 17.89 17.74
N LEU A 164 19.44 17.40 17.69
CA LEU A 164 18.44 17.68 18.73
C LEU A 164 18.73 16.89 20.02
N LEU A 165 19.27 15.68 19.88
CA LEU A 165 19.78 14.90 21.01
C LEU A 165 21.10 15.48 21.55
N SER A 166 22.01 15.96 20.68
CA SER A 166 23.25 16.61 21.13
C SER A 166 23.01 17.95 21.84
N LEU A 167 21.95 18.69 21.45
CA LEU A 167 21.51 19.92 22.13
C LEU A 167 20.82 19.61 23.47
N ALA A 168 19.96 18.58 23.54
CA ALA A 168 19.33 18.15 24.79
C ALA A 168 20.35 17.57 25.78
N GLU A 169 21.39 16.88 25.29
CA GLU A 169 22.47 16.34 26.13
C GLU A 169 23.46 17.43 26.59
N LYS A 170 23.61 18.51 25.83
CA LYS A 170 24.38 19.70 26.24
C LYS A 170 23.70 20.49 27.35
N GLU A 171 22.38 20.59 27.35
CA GLU A 171 21.64 21.24 28.46
C GLU A 171 21.60 20.39 29.73
N SER A 172 21.62 19.05 29.62
CA SER A 172 21.58 18.17 30.80
C SER A 172 22.94 17.93 31.48
N LYS A 173 24.07 18.25 30.82
CA LYS A 173 25.43 17.98 31.35
C LYS A 173 26.02 19.08 32.25
N GLN A 174 25.29 20.16 32.54
CA GLN A 174 25.79 21.24 33.40
C GLN A 174 25.53 21.04 34.90
N GLN A 175 24.93 19.93 35.32
CA GLN A 175 24.80 19.55 36.73
C GLN A 175 25.09 18.05 36.94
N ARG A 176 25.97 17.77 37.91
CA ARG A 176 26.42 16.47 38.46
C ARG A 176 27.62 15.77 37.80
N GLY A 177 28.79 16.16 38.31
CA GLY A 177 29.77 15.29 38.99
C GLY A 177 29.93 13.82 38.56
N VAL A 178 31.11 13.55 37.99
CA VAL A 178 31.98 12.36 38.17
C VAL A 178 31.27 11.00 38.29
N SER A 179 31.12 10.32 37.15
CA SER A 179 31.40 8.88 37.01
C SER A 179 31.65 8.63 35.53
N VAL A 180 32.76 7.99 35.17
CA VAL A 180 33.09 7.63 33.79
C VAL A 180 32.27 6.39 33.41
N PRO A 181 31.39 6.41 32.38
CA PRO A 181 30.95 5.20 31.72
C PRO A 181 31.73 5.03 30.42
N ASN A 182 32.21 3.81 30.20
CA ASN A 182 33.02 3.43 29.04
C ASN A 182 32.23 3.68 27.73
N LEU A 183 32.62 4.70 26.95
CA LEU A 183 31.92 5.12 25.72
C LEU A 183 31.89 4.01 24.66
N ASP A 184 32.90 3.16 24.64
CA ASP A 184 33.04 2.10 23.62
C ASP A 184 31.96 1.02 23.75
N ALA A 185 31.53 0.71 24.98
CA ALA A 185 30.47 -0.28 25.22
C ALA A 185 29.09 0.23 24.80
N ILE A 186 28.83 1.53 24.92
CA ILE A 186 27.55 2.15 24.55
C ILE A 186 27.45 2.32 23.02
N GLU A 187 28.57 2.60 22.35
CA GLU A 187 28.63 2.60 20.89
C GLU A 187 28.39 1.21 20.29
N ASP A 188 28.95 0.16 20.89
CA ASP A 188 28.74 -1.21 20.41
C ASP A 188 27.32 -1.71 20.68
N GLU A 189 26.70 -1.37 21.82
CA GLU A 189 25.30 -1.71 22.09
C GLU A 189 24.33 -0.93 21.19
N SER A 190 24.60 0.34 20.90
CA SER A 190 23.77 1.15 19.98
C SER A 190 23.92 0.72 18.52
N LYS A 191 25.13 0.35 18.07
CA LYS A 191 25.37 -0.28 16.76
C LYS A 191 24.73 -1.66 16.66
N GLN A 192 24.76 -2.47 17.72
CA GLN A 192 24.07 -3.78 17.76
C GLN A 192 22.55 -3.64 17.82
N HIS A 193 21.99 -2.68 18.55
CA HIS A 193 20.54 -2.40 18.55
C HIS A 193 20.06 -1.81 17.22
N ALA A 194 20.88 -0.98 16.55
CA ALA A 194 20.60 -0.49 15.21
C ALA A 194 20.70 -1.60 14.15
N LYS A 195 21.69 -2.51 14.23
CA LYS A 195 21.77 -3.72 13.39
C LYS A 195 20.63 -4.70 13.66
N LYS A 196 20.27 -4.95 14.93
CA LYS A 196 19.13 -5.81 15.31
C LYS A 196 17.78 -5.22 14.87
N LYS A 197 17.63 -3.89 14.86
CA LYS A 197 16.45 -3.22 14.28
C LYS A 197 16.42 -3.27 12.75
N LYS A 198 17.59 -3.26 12.09
CA LYS A 198 17.69 -3.41 10.62
C LYS A 198 17.35 -4.83 10.13
N MET A 199 17.49 -5.87 10.96
CA MET A 199 17.35 -7.29 10.57
C MET A 199 16.03 -7.98 10.99
N HIS A 200 15.01 -7.25 11.44
CA HIS A 200 13.71 -7.87 11.68
C HIS A 200 12.79 -7.58 10.49
N ASN A 201 12.90 -8.39 9.43
CA ASN A 201 11.93 -8.43 8.35
C ASN A 201 10.54 -8.58 8.99
N ARG A 202 9.74 -7.51 8.90
CA ARG A 202 8.50 -7.44 9.66
C ARG A 202 7.45 -8.21 8.87
N ILE A 203 7.18 -9.44 9.30
CA ILE A 203 6.28 -10.36 8.59
C ILE A 203 4.85 -9.80 8.56
N TYR A 204 4.33 -9.55 7.36
CA TYR A 204 2.94 -9.11 7.15
C TYR A 204 2.01 -10.32 7.08
N LYS A 205 1.44 -10.68 8.23
CA LYS A 205 0.64 -11.91 8.42
C LYS A 205 -0.58 -12.02 7.49
N LYS A 206 -1.25 -10.91 7.14
CA LYS A 206 -2.47 -10.95 6.30
C LYS A 206 -2.12 -11.28 4.85
N GLU A 207 -1.11 -10.61 4.32
CA GLU A 207 -0.55 -10.82 2.99
C GLU A 207 0.06 -12.22 2.88
N LEU A 208 0.74 -12.69 3.94
CA LEU A 208 1.30 -14.04 4.00
C LEU A 208 0.20 -15.13 4.02
N ALA A 209 -0.88 -14.94 4.78
CA ALA A 209 -2.00 -15.87 4.78
C ALA A 209 -2.65 -15.98 3.38
N LEU A 210 -2.84 -14.85 2.69
CA LEU A 210 -3.32 -14.81 1.31
C LEU A 210 -2.31 -15.44 0.34
N ALA A 211 -1.01 -15.27 0.55
CA ALA A 211 0.04 -15.92 -0.22
C ALA A 211 -0.09 -17.45 -0.14
N PHE A 212 -0.20 -18.01 1.07
CA PHE A 212 -0.38 -19.45 1.25
C PHE A 212 -1.67 -19.97 0.61
N LEU A 213 -2.76 -19.20 0.72
CA LEU A 213 -4.03 -19.54 0.11
C LEU A 213 -3.91 -19.59 -1.43
N LEU A 214 -3.31 -18.56 -2.05
CA LEU A 214 -3.07 -18.48 -3.49
C LEU A 214 -2.11 -19.55 -3.99
N LEU A 215 -1.04 -19.84 -3.25
CA LEU A 215 -0.08 -20.89 -3.58
C LEU A 215 -0.71 -22.28 -3.50
N THR A 216 -1.54 -22.52 -2.48
CA THR A 216 -2.32 -23.77 -2.36
C THR A 216 -3.30 -23.92 -3.54
N ALA A 217 -3.99 -22.83 -3.91
CA ALA A 217 -4.86 -22.80 -5.08
C ALA A 217 -4.08 -23.05 -6.39
N SER A 218 -2.87 -22.51 -6.53
CA SER A 218 -1.99 -22.76 -7.68
C SER A 218 -1.58 -24.24 -7.77
N ALA A 219 -1.19 -24.86 -6.66
CA ALA A 219 -0.84 -26.28 -6.62
C ALA A 219 -2.04 -27.17 -7.02
N ARG A 220 -3.24 -26.80 -6.58
CA ARG A 220 -4.49 -27.48 -6.97
C ARG A 220 -4.82 -27.28 -8.46
N SER A 221 -4.60 -26.07 -8.99
CA SER A 221 -4.79 -25.75 -10.41
C SER A 221 -3.84 -26.54 -11.31
N LEU A 222 -2.62 -26.82 -10.85
CA LEU A 222 -1.64 -27.65 -11.56
C LEU A 222 -2.15 -29.09 -11.74
N LEU A 223 -2.81 -29.63 -10.70
CA LEU A 223 -3.42 -30.96 -10.74
C LEU A 223 -4.67 -31.02 -11.63
N SER A 224 -5.37 -29.89 -11.81
CA SER A 224 -6.62 -29.80 -12.57
C SER A 224 -6.45 -29.41 -14.04
N ALA A 225 -5.22 -29.40 -14.58
CA ALA A 225 -4.87 -29.09 -15.98
C ALA A 225 -5.30 -27.70 -16.52
N GLN A 226 -5.62 -26.73 -15.65
CA GLN A 226 -5.92 -25.35 -16.04
C GLN A 226 -4.65 -24.48 -16.11
N GLY A 227 -3.90 -24.58 -17.21
CA GLY A 227 -2.56 -23.99 -17.33
C GLY A 227 -2.49 -22.46 -17.19
N ILE A 228 -3.43 -21.71 -17.76
CA ILE A 228 -3.40 -20.23 -17.71
C ILE A 228 -3.68 -19.71 -16.28
N HIS A 229 -4.67 -20.31 -15.60
CA HIS A 229 -4.99 -19.98 -14.21
C HIS A 229 -3.83 -20.32 -13.28
N PHE A 230 -3.13 -21.43 -13.52
CA PHE A 230 -1.95 -21.82 -12.76
C PHE A 230 -0.87 -20.74 -12.77
N TYR A 231 -0.44 -20.25 -13.94
CA TYR A 231 0.61 -19.23 -14.00
C TYR A 231 0.19 -17.94 -13.30
N PHE A 232 -1.04 -17.48 -13.52
CA PHE A 232 -1.54 -16.28 -12.88
C PHE A 232 -1.58 -16.42 -11.34
N LEU A 233 -2.11 -17.53 -10.83
CA LEU A 233 -2.17 -17.85 -9.40
C LEU A 233 -0.76 -17.98 -8.79
N LEU A 234 0.18 -18.60 -9.50
CA LEU A 234 1.54 -18.79 -9.05
C LEU A 234 2.28 -17.45 -8.94
N PHE A 235 2.31 -16.65 -10.02
CA PHE A 235 2.96 -15.34 -10.01
C PHE A 235 2.34 -14.41 -8.97
N GLN A 236 1.01 -14.47 -8.80
CA GLN A 236 0.33 -13.69 -7.78
C GLN A 236 0.65 -14.18 -6.37
N GLY A 237 0.62 -15.49 -6.11
CA GLY A 237 0.98 -16.07 -4.81
C GLY A 237 2.42 -15.76 -4.40
N VAL A 238 3.37 -15.86 -5.34
CA VAL A 238 4.78 -15.48 -5.13
C VAL A 238 4.90 -13.99 -4.83
N SER A 239 4.18 -13.13 -5.54
CA SER A 239 4.20 -11.67 -5.29
C SER A 239 3.70 -11.33 -3.89
N PHE A 240 2.61 -11.96 -3.45
CA PHE A 240 2.09 -11.82 -2.09
C PHE A 240 3.07 -12.36 -1.04
N LEU A 241 3.80 -13.43 -1.34
CA LEU A 241 4.83 -13.98 -0.47
C LEU A 241 6.02 -13.02 -0.31
N LEU A 242 6.53 -12.48 -1.42
CA LEU A 242 7.62 -11.50 -1.43
C LEU A 242 7.26 -10.24 -0.64
N VAL A 243 6.05 -9.72 -0.86
CA VAL A 243 5.52 -8.61 -0.08
C VAL A 243 5.33 -9.00 1.38
N GLY A 244 4.79 -10.18 1.66
CA GLY A 244 4.51 -10.67 3.01
C GLY A 244 5.77 -10.85 3.87
N LEU A 245 6.89 -11.19 3.23
CA LEU A 245 8.22 -11.33 3.84
C LEU A 245 9.03 -10.02 3.84
N ASP A 246 8.48 -8.92 3.32
CA ASP A 246 9.11 -7.59 3.22
C ASP A 246 10.37 -7.55 2.34
N LEU A 247 10.50 -8.46 1.36
CA LEU A 247 11.69 -8.62 0.51
C LEU A 247 11.79 -7.57 -0.62
N ILE A 248 10.79 -6.69 -0.77
CA ILE A 248 10.71 -5.70 -1.86
C ILE A 248 11.41 -4.36 -1.50
N GLY A 249 11.82 -4.19 -0.24
CA GLY A 249 12.45 -2.95 0.26
C GLY A 249 13.92 -3.05 0.65
N GLU A 250 14.53 -4.23 0.53
CA GLU A 250 15.94 -4.42 0.88
C GLU A 250 16.81 -3.91 -0.27
N GLN A 251 17.07 -2.61 -0.29
CA GLN A 251 18.23 -2.11 -1.01
C GLN A 251 19.44 -2.71 -0.33
N VAL A 252 20.03 -3.70 -1.01
CA VAL A 252 21.39 -4.17 -0.72
C VAL A 252 22.30 -3.01 -1.08
N ASP A 253 22.71 -2.24 -0.06
CA ASP A 253 23.90 -1.40 -0.12
C ASP A 253 25.15 -2.28 -0.31
#